data_AF-A0A962BU05-F1
#
_entry.id   AF-A0A962BU05-F1
#
_cell.length_a   1.000
_cell.length_b   1.000
_cell.length_c   1.000
_cell.angle_alpha   90.00
_cell.angle_beta   90.00
_cell.angle_gamma   90.00
#
_symmetry.space_group_name_H-M   'P 1'
#
loop_
_entity.id
_entity.type
_entity.pdbx_description
1 polymer ?
#
loop_
_entity_poly.entity_id
_entity_poly.type
_entity_poly.pdbx_seq_one_letter_code
_entity_poly.pdbx_strand_id
1 'polypeptide(L)'
;MMQAAQAGAASAANNAKNALSARDMARIDGAANEFEAMFLSEMMKPMFEGLSTEAPFGGGKGEEIFRGMMIQEYGKMLSGTGRIGIADAVRAEMIRMQEQANGQTKEKGGIN
;
A
#
# COMPACT_ATOMS: atom_id res chain seq x y z
N MET A 1 -0.30 19.82 -45.30
CA MET A 1 -1.13 18.87 -44.54
C MET A 1 -0.34 17.83 -43.73
N MET A 2 0.99 17.71 -43.87
CA MET A 2 1.79 16.70 -43.16
C MET A 2 2.09 17.05 -41.67
N GLN A 3 2.02 18.34 -41.30
CA GLN A 3 2.35 18.81 -39.95
C GLN A 3 1.23 18.60 -38.92
N ALA A 4 -0.03 18.50 -39.36
CA ALA A 4 -1.17 18.24 -38.48
C ALA A 4 -1.24 16.77 -37.99
N ALA A 5 -0.77 15.81 -38.80
CA ALA A 5 -0.72 14.40 -38.42
C ALA A 5 0.35 14.12 -37.35
N GLN A 6 1.47 14.84 -37.39
CA GLN A 6 2.57 14.69 -36.42
C GLN A 6 2.19 15.21 -35.03
N ALA A 7 1.38 16.27 -34.95
CA ALA A 7 0.88 16.83 -33.70
C ALA A 7 -0.10 15.88 -32.97
N GLY A 8 -0.96 15.18 -33.71
CA GLY A 8 -1.87 14.17 -33.15
C GLY A 8 -1.14 12.95 -32.59
N ALA A 9 -0.11 12.46 -33.29
CA ALA A 9 0.71 11.33 -32.84
C ALA A 9 1.51 11.65 -31.56
N ALA A 10 2.05 12.86 -31.43
CA ALA A 10 2.76 13.30 -30.23
C ALA A 10 1.83 13.43 -29.01
N SER A 11 0.60 13.92 -29.21
CA SER A 11 -0.42 14.03 -28.16
C SER A 11 -0.86 12.65 -27.64
N ALA A 12 -1.09 11.69 -28.55
CA ALA A 12 -1.47 10.32 -28.19
C ALA A 12 -0.36 9.60 -27.39
N ALA A 13 0.90 9.79 -27.79
CA ALA A 13 2.05 9.21 -27.08
C ALA A 13 2.21 9.78 -25.67
N ASN A 14 1.94 11.08 -25.46
CA ASN A 14 2.01 11.70 -24.14
C ASN A 14 0.88 11.22 -23.22
N ASN A 15 -0.35 11.08 -23.74
CA ASN A 15 -1.47 10.53 -22.97
C ASN A 15 -1.23 9.07 -22.55
N ALA A 16 -0.67 8.24 -23.44
CA ALA A 16 -0.31 6.87 -23.11
C ALA A 16 0.75 6.79 -22.00
N LYS A 17 1.77 7.66 -22.03
CA LYS A 17 2.80 7.75 -20.98
C LYS A 17 2.21 8.21 -19.64
N ASN A 18 1.31 9.19 -19.64
CA ASN A 18 0.62 9.63 -18.42
C ASN A 18 -0.28 8.54 -17.83
N ALA A 19 -0.97 7.77 -18.66
CA ALA A 19 -1.80 6.65 -18.22
C ALA A 19 -0.95 5.51 -17.62
N LEU A 20 0.23 5.22 -18.19
CA LEU A 20 1.19 4.28 -17.63
C LEU A 20 1.69 4.76 -16.25
N SER A 21 2.11 6.02 -16.15
CA SER A 21 2.55 6.61 -14.88
C SER A 21 1.45 6.59 -13.81
N ALA A 22 0.20 6.91 -14.17
CA ALA A 22 -0.93 6.84 -13.23
C ALA A 22 -1.21 5.41 -12.75
N ARG A 23 -1.07 4.42 -13.64
CA ARG A 23 -1.22 3.01 -13.27
C ARG A 23 -0.09 2.52 -12.36
N ASP A 24 1.13 3.00 -12.59
CA ASP A 24 2.28 2.66 -11.74
C ASP A 24 2.14 3.29 -10.36
N MET A 25 1.68 4.54 -10.27
CA MET A 25 1.34 5.17 -9.00
C MET A 25 0.24 4.39 -8.26
N ALA A 26 -0.84 3.99 -8.94
CA ALA A 26 -1.90 3.19 -8.30
C ALA A 26 -1.39 1.84 -7.77
N ARG A 27 -0.41 1.21 -8.43
CA ARG A 27 0.22 -0.03 -7.95
C ARG A 27 1.09 0.22 -6.72
N ILE A 28 1.89 1.28 -6.72
CA ILE A 28 2.70 1.70 -5.56
C ILE A 28 1.76 1.93 -4.37
N ASP A 29 0.65 2.63 -4.58
CA ASP A 29 -0.30 2.96 -3.54
C ASP A 29 -0.94 1.71 -2.93
N GLY A 30 -1.35 0.77 -3.79
CA GLY A 30 -1.88 -0.52 -3.36
C GLY A 30 -0.87 -1.31 -2.54
N ALA A 31 0.36 -1.47 -3.04
CA ALA A 31 1.41 -2.22 -2.37
C ALA A 31 1.82 -1.60 -1.03
N ALA A 32 1.88 -0.27 -0.95
CA ALA A 32 2.19 0.43 0.29
C ALA A 32 1.10 0.26 1.36
N ASN A 33 -0.17 0.34 0.96
CA ASN A 33 -1.30 0.12 1.86
C ASN A 33 -1.35 -1.35 2.33
N GLU A 34 -1.08 -2.30 1.44
CA GLU A 34 -1.05 -3.74 1.78
C GLU A 34 0.10 -4.06 2.76
N PHE A 35 1.27 -3.46 2.57
CA PHE A 35 2.37 -3.57 3.52
C PHE A 35 1.99 -3.06 4.92
N GLU A 36 1.39 -1.86 5.00
CA GLU A 36 0.94 -1.29 6.28
C GLU A 36 -0.11 -2.19 6.95
N ALA A 37 -1.04 -2.78 6.19
CA ALA A 37 -2.04 -3.72 6.71
C ALA A 37 -1.40 -4.99 7.29
N MET A 38 -0.42 -5.59 6.59
CA MET A 38 0.31 -6.75 7.07
C MET A 38 1.12 -6.43 8.33
N PHE A 39 1.80 -5.29 8.35
CA PHE A 39 2.54 -4.82 9.51
C PHE A 39 1.64 -4.65 10.73
N LEU A 40 0.51 -3.96 10.57
CA LEU A 40 -0.46 -3.77 11.64
C LEU A 40 -1.01 -5.11 12.14
N SER A 41 -1.33 -6.03 11.23
CA SER A 41 -1.78 -7.38 11.58
C SER A 41 -0.75 -8.11 12.45
N GLU A 42 0.54 -8.03 12.11
CA GLU A 42 1.63 -8.64 12.88
C GLU A 42 1.81 -7.99 14.25
N MET A 43 1.81 -6.66 14.30
CA MET A 43 2.01 -5.90 15.54
C MET A 43 0.85 -6.02 16.51
N MET A 44 -0.34 -6.37 16.02
CA MET A 44 -1.49 -6.62 16.87
C MET A 44 -1.54 -8.04 17.41
N LYS A 45 -0.82 -9.03 16.82
CA LYS A 45 -0.82 -10.42 17.32
C LYS A 45 -0.63 -10.54 18.84
N PRO A 46 0.30 -9.80 19.49
CA PRO A 46 0.49 -9.87 20.94
C PRO A 46 -0.76 -9.47 21.75
N MET A 47 -1.62 -8.60 21.23
CA MET A 47 -2.89 -8.23 21.88
C MET A 47 -3.85 -9.42 21.98
N PHE A 48 -3.76 -10.37 21.04
CA PHE A 48 -4.59 -11.56 20.98
C PHE A 48 -3.92 -12.76 21.68
N GLU A 49 -2.59 -12.84 21.64
CA GLU A 49 -1.82 -13.91 22.30
C GLU A 49 -1.91 -13.83 23.83
N GLY A 50 -1.97 -12.63 24.41
CA GLY A 50 -2.11 -12.44 25.86
C GLY A 50 -3.48 -12.78 26.46
N LEU A 51 -4.48 -13.11 25.63
CA LEU A 51 -5.83 -13.51 26.07
C LEU A 51 -5.96 -15.02 26.33
N SER A 52 -4.95 -15.81 25.97
CA SER A 52 -4.84 -17.22 26.37
C SER A 52 -4.03 -17.33 27.64
N THR A 53 -4.58 -16.86 28.76
CA THR A 53 -4.15 -17.39 30.05
C THR A 53 -5.35 -17.99 30.73
N GLU A 54 -5.30 -19.31 30.86
CA GLU A 54 -6.14 -20.14 31.68
C GLU A 54 -6.15 -19.58 33.12
N ALA A 55 -7.02 -18.61 33.39
CA ALA A 55 -7.43 -18.32 34.75
C ALA A 55 -8.42 -19.43 35.12
N PRO A 56 -8.24 -20.14 36.26
CA PRO A 56 -9.16 -21.20 36.70
C PRO A 56 -10.62 -20.74 36.88
N PHE A 57 -10.88 -19.43 36.77
CA PHE A 57 -12.17 -18.76 36.96
C PHE A 57 -12.53 -17.73 35.87
N GLY A 58 -11.88 -17.72 34.70
CA GLY A 58 -12.19 -16.83 33.57
C GLY A 58 -12.30 -17.61 32.26
N GLY A 59 -13.39 -17.44 31.51
CA GLY A 59 -13.69 -18.29 30.34
C GLY A 59 -15.18 -18.58 30.11
N GLY A 60 -16.09 -17.74 30.60
CA GLY A 60 -17.51 -17.87 30.29
C GLY A 60 -17.84 -17.43 28.86
N LYS A 61 -18.93 -17.96 28.28
CA LYS A 61 -19.42 -17.62 26.93
C LYS A 61 -19.64 -16.10 26.71
N GLY A 62 -19.92 -15.36 27.78
CA GLY A 62 -20.02 -13.88 27.73
C GLY A 62 -18.68 -13.17 27.50
N GLU A 63 -17.58 -13.73 28.00
CA GLU A 63 -16.23 -13.20 27.83
C GLU A 63 -15.73 -13.42 26.39
N GLU A 64 -16.09 -14.56 25.80
CA GLU A 64 -15.82 -14.88 24.40
C GLU A 64 -16.54 -13.92 23.45
N ILE A 65 -17.82 -13.63 23.72
CA ILE A 65 -18.60 -12.63 22.96
C ILE A 65 -18.02 -11.23 23.13
N PHE A 66 -17.65 -10.83 24.36
CA PHE A 66 -17.04 -9.53 24.61
C PHE A 66 -15.69 -9.38 23.90
N ARG A 67 -14.86 -10.42 23.89
CA ARG A 67 -13.63 -10.47 23.08
C ARG A 67 -13.94 -10.30 21.60
N GLY A 68 -14.89 -11.07 21.06
CA GLY A 68 -15.29 -10.95 19.65
C GLY A 68 -15.70 -9.53 19.27
N MET A 69 -16.49 -8.85 20.12
CA MET A 69 -16.87 -7.45 19.91
C MET A 69 -15.67 -6.49 19.99
N MET A 70 -14.78 -6.68 20.96
CA MET A 70 -13.56 -5.85 21.07
C MET A 70 -12.66 -5.98 19.85
N ILE A 71 -12.46 -7.21 19.37
CA ILE A 71 -11.66 -7.49 18.18
C ILE A 71 -12.28 -6.81 16.95
N GLN A 72 -13.60 -6.86 16.81
CA GLN A 72 -14.31 -6.19 15.72
C GLN A 72 -14.16 -4.66 15.79
N GLU A 73 -14.26 -4.06 16.98
CA GLU A 73 -14.07 -2.62 17.15
C GLU A 73 -12.62 -2.20 16.93
N TYR A 74 -11.63 -2.98 17.36
CA TYR A 74 -10.23 -2.75 17.00
C TYR A 74 -10.00 -2.85 15.49
N GLY A 75 -10.59 -3.84 14.81
CA GLY A 75 -10.53 -3.97 13.36
C GLY A 75 -11.17 -2.78 12.64
N LYS A 76 -12.32 -2.29 13.12
CA LYS A 76 -12.97 -1.08 12.59
C LYS A 76 -12.12 0.16 12.83
N MET A 77 -11.56 0.31 14.04
CA MET A 77 -10.65 1.42 14.35
C MET A 77 -9.45 1.41 13.42
N LEU A 78 -8.79 0.26 13.21
CA LEU A 78 -7.70 0.16 12.23
C LEU A 78 -8.12 0.51 10.80
N SER A 79 -9.32 0.11 10.38
CA SER A 79 -9.84 0.45 9.06
C SER A 79 -10.19 1.95 8.91
N GLY A 80 -10.57 2.61 10.02
CA GLY A 80 -11.07 3.98 10.05
C GLY A 80 -10.02 5.04 10.41
N THR A 81 -9.00 4.68 11.20
CA THR A 81 -7.82 5.52 11.48
C THR A 81 -6.67 5.26 10.52
N GLY A 82 -6.88 4.34 9.55
CA GLY A 82 -5.91 3.75 8.65
C GLY A 82 -5.09 4.73 7.83
N ARG A 83 -4.05 5.26 8.48
CA ARG A 83 -2.76 5.68 7.95
C ARG A 83 -1.90 6.07 9.15
N ILE A 84 -1.15 5.12 9.70
CA ILE A 84 -0.11 5.42 10.71
C ILE A 84 1.12 6.10 10.06
N GLY A 85 1.12 6.21 8.72
CA GLY A 85 2.12 6.90 7.92
C GLY A 85 3.19 5.97 7.35
N ILE A 86 3.13 4.67 7.64
CA ILE A 86 4.06 3.69 7.08
C ILE A 86 3.80 3.53 5.58
N ALA A 87 2.55 3.47 5.15
CA ALA A 87 2.23 3.40 3.73
C ALA A 87 2.82 4.60 2.95
N ASP A 88 2.83 5.80 3.54
CA ASP A 88 3.35 7.00 2.87
C ASP A 88 4.89 6.97 2.78
N ALA A 89 5.58 6.48 3.82
CA ALA A 89 7.02 6.27 3.80
C ALA A 89 7.44 5.20 2.78
N VAL A 90 6.74 4.07 2.73
CA VAL A 90 7.02 2.98 1.77
C VAL A 90 6.74 3.45 0.34
N ARG A 91 5.64 4.19 0.12
CA ARG A 91 5.34 4.82 -1.18
C ARG A 91 6.50 5.71 -1.64
N ALA A 92 6.98 6.60 -0.77
CA ALA A 92 8.07 7.52 -1.11
C ALA A 92 9.34 6.78 -1.54
N GLU A 93 9.70 5.70 -0.83
CA GLU A 93 10.87 4.90 -1.17
C GLU A 93 10.67 4.10 -2.47
N MET A 94 9.49 3.52 -2.69
CA MET A 94 9.17 2.84 -3.95
C MET A 94 9.23 3.77 -5.16
N ILE A 95 8.76 5.01 -5.03
CA ILE A 95 8.88 6.04 -6.08
C ILE A 95 10.37 6.33 -6.34
N ARG A 96 11.15 6.56 -5.29
CA ARG A 96 12.60 6.82 -5.40
C ARG A 96 13.33 5.67 -6.09
N MET A 97 12.98 4.42 -5.81
CA MET A 97 13.55 3.24 -6.46
C MET A 97 13.15 3.17 -7.94
N GLN A 98 11.90 3.48 -8.30
CA GLN A 98 11.46 3.52 -9.69
C GLN A 98 12.15 4.62 -10.49
N GLU A 99 12.36 5.80 -9.89
CA GLU A 99 13.09 6.90 -10.53
C GLU A 99 14.54 6.52 -10.84
N GLN A 100 15.22 5.84 -9.91
CA GLN A 100 16.57 5.32 -10.13
C GLN A 100 16.59 4.26 -11.24
N ALA A 101 15.63 3.32 -11.25
CA ALA A 101 15.54 2.28 -12.27
C ALA A 101 15.27 2.86 -13.68
N ASN A 102 14.39 3.86 -13.78
CA ASN A 102 14.09 4.57 -15.02
C ASN A 102 15.21 5.52 -15.47
N GLY A 103 16.03 6.02 -14.54
CA GLY A 103 17.22 6.81 -14.83
C GLY A 103 18.36 5.97 -15.43
N GLN A 104 18.59 4.77 -14.90
CA GLN A 104 19.64 3.85 -15.37
C GLN A 104 19.40 3.31 -16.80
N THR A 105 18.15 3.28 -17.26
CA THR A 105 17.82 2.86 -18.64
C THR A 105 18.22 3.91 -19.69
N LYS A 106 18.38 5.18 -19.30
CA LYS A 106 18.76 6.27 -20.22
C LYS A 106 20.26 6.34 -20.50
N GLU A 107 21.11 5.91 -19.57
CA GLU A 107 22.58 5.99 -19.74
C GLU A 107 23.17 4.88 -20.62
N LYS A 108 22.53 3.70 -20.70
CA LYS A 108 23.06 2.57 -21.49
C LYS A 108 22.71 2.58 -22.99
N GLY A 109 21.97 3.58 -23.47
CA GLY A 109 21.54 3.69 -24.87
C GLY A 109 22.26 4.75 -25.72
N GLY A 110 23.24 5.47 -25.16
CA GLY A 110 23.79 6.70 -25.73
C GLY A 110 25.23 6.64 -26.22
N ILE A 111 25.71 5.50 -26.71
CA ILE A 111 27.00 5.40 -27.41
C ILE A 111 26.83 4.58 -28.69
N ASN A 112 26.52 5.28 -29.77
CA ASN A 112 26.99 4.96 -31.12
C ASN A 112 27.55 6.25 -31.72
#